data_AF-A0A7K3N0M5-F1
#
_entry.id   AF-A0A7K3N0M5-F1
#
_cell.length_a   1.000
_cell.length_b   1.000
_cell.length_c   1.000
_cell.angle_alpha   90.00
_cell.angle_beta   90.00
_cell.angle_gamma   90.00
#
_symmetry.space_group_name_H-M   'P 1'
#
loop_
_entity.id
_entity.type
_entity.pdbx_description
1 polymer ?
#
loop_
_entity_poly.entity_id
_entity_poly.type
_entity_poly.pdbx_seq_one_letter_code
_entity_poly.pdbx_strand_id
1 'polypeptide(L)'
;ETFLEEHSNTDATPYLFNGKELDEETGLYYYGARYYDPKVSIWASVDPLAEKMPYSSPYSYCLGNPIGMVDVDGLYPIYIVTRSYAPFKTFGPSNAWHGDGRGHSLNRNASYRSWVGITHDTETRRTSATGGVSRSYATDGSKDAYSRTLVENRSNGKNIDIHSAGRNEAQTGSWDIDQFTKLSANIEGNVKKDHILNVSGTISGDDFPNQESMIYDSKGNTLWLGNFETSGDRQSGPVTDLPRENESDVQINVNVRISVDKNGVFQGVMQKGKDGKDTMISIGDWNKKFKSDENK
;
A
#
# COMPACT_ATOMS: atom_id res chain seq x y z
N GLU A 1 32.20 56.93 -5.79
CA GLU A 1 31.65 55.72 -5.15
C GLU A 1 30.36 55.37 -5.87
N THR A 2 30.29 54.15 -6.41
CA THR A 2 29.13 53.67 -7.15
C THR A 2 28.25 52.94 -6.16
N PHE A 3 27.07 53.48 -5.86
CA PHE A 3 26.09 52.78 -5.04
C PHE A 3 25.56 51.59 -5.83
N LEU A 4 25.93 50.38 -5.40
CA LEU A 4 25.26 49.15 -5.80
C LEU A 4 24.01 49.02 -4.94
N GLU A 5 22.83 49.20 -5.54
CA GLU A 5 21.59 48.69 -4.95
C GLU A 5 21.66 47.16 -5.01
N GLU A 6 21.91 46.56 -3.85
CA GLU A 6 21.74 45.12 -3.67
C GLU A 6 20.23 44.85 -3.64
N HIS A 7 19.66 44.46 -4.78
CA HIS A 7 18.33 43.85 -4.77
C HIS A 7 18.45 42.52 -4.03
N SER A 8 18.09 42.48 -2.75
CA SER A 8 17.77 41.22 -2.09
C SER A 8 16.66 40.58 -2.91
N ASN A 9 16.89 39.37 -3.40
CA ASN A 9 15.89 38.59 -4.12
C ASN A 9 14.84 38.13 -3.10
N THR A 10 13.96 39.05 -2.69
CA THR A 10 12.90 38.87 -1.69
C THR A 10 11.52 38.93 -2.35
N ASP A 11 11.37 38.33 -3.52
CA ASP A 11 10.06 37.83 -3.91
C ASP A 11 9.85 36.54 -3.11
N ALA A 12 9.37 36.69 -1.87
CA ALA A 12 8.99 35.55 -1.04
C ALA A 12 7.95 34.75 -1.82
N THR A 13 8.31 33.55 -2.25
CA THR A 13 7.38 32.70 -3.00
C THR A 13 6.25 32.32 -2.04
N PRO A 14 4.97 32.62 -2.34
CA PRO A 14 3.90 32.29 -1.42
C PRO A 14 3.72 30.76 -1.30
N TYR A 15 4.30 29.99 -2.22
CA TYR A 15 4.31 28.54 -2.19
C TYR A 15 5.45 28.00 -1.33
N LEU A 16 5.11 27.46 -0.15
CA LEU A 16 6.09 26.98 0.83
C LEU A 16 5.86 25.50 1.16
N PHE A 17 5.20 25.19 2.28
CA PHE A 17 4.95 23.82 2.73
C PHE A 17 4.16 23.02 1.67
N ASN A 18 4.69 21.86 1.29
CA ASN A 18 4.16 20.99 0.23
C ASN A 18 3.88 21.68 -1.11
N GLY A 19 4.55 22.82 -1.39
CA GLY A 19 4.30 23.61 -2.58
C GLY A 19 2.90 24.21 -2.64
N LYS A 20 2.26 24.43 -1.47
CA LYS A 20 0.98 25.11 -1.35
C LYS A 20 1.16 26.55 -0.96
N GLU A 21 0.23 27.36 -1.45
CA GLU A 21 0.19 28.79 -1.20
C GLU A 21 -0.10 29.02 0.29
N LEU A 22 0.83 29.67 0.97
CA LEU A 22 0.64 30.26 2.27
C LEU A 22 -0.10 31.56 2.07
N ASP A 23 -1.30 31.64 2.62
CA ASP A 23 -2.00 32.91 2.80
C ASP A 23 -1.34 33.65 3.97
N GLU A 24 -0.64 34.74 3.66
CA GLU A 24 0.11 35.53 4.65
C GLU A 24 -0.81 36.23 5.67
N GLU A 25 -2.06 36.53 5.32
CA GLU A 25 -3.00 37.21 6.20
C GLU A 25 -3.54 36.27 7.29
N THR A 26 -3.75 35.00 6.93
CA THR A 26 -4.29 33.99 7.86
C THR A 26 -3.23 33.07 8.46
N GLY A 27 -2.06 32.95 7.81
CA GLY A 27 -1.01 32.00 8.17
C GLY A 27 -1.37 30.54 7.85
N LEU A 28 -2.35 30.32 6.98
CA LEU A 28 -2.86 29.01 6.59
C LEU A 28 -2.43 28.65 5.17
N TYR A 29 -2.25 27.36 4.90
CA TYR A 29 -1.95 26.86 3.56
C TYR A 29 -3.22 26.51 2.79
N TYR A 30 -3.38 27.02 1.58
CA TYR A 30 -4.51 26.69 0.71
C TYR A 30 -4.25 25.43 -0.11
N TYR A 31 -5.04 24.39 0.14
CA TYR A 31 -4.96 23.09 -0.55
C TYR A 31 -6.09 22.90 -1.58
N GLY A 32 -6.82 23.96 -1.94
CA GLY A 32 -7.94 23.90 -2.88
C GLY A 32 -9.26 23.58 -2.19
N ALA A 33 -9.38 22.37 -1.61
CA ALA A 33 -10.60 21.99 -0.91
C ALA A 33 -10.72 22.58 0.51
N ARG A 34 -9.57 22.83 1.16
CA ARG A 34 -9.48 23.26 2.56
C ARG A 34 -8.25 24.13 2.80
N TYR A 35 -8.27 24.85 3.92
CA TYR A 35 -7.11 25.52 4.49
C TYR A 35 -6.48 24.65 5.58
N TYR A 36 -5.16 24.50 5.55
CA TYR A 36 -4.37 23.74 6.53
C TYR A 36 -3.65 24.69 7.49
N ASP A 37 -3.77 24.44 8.79
CA ASP A 37 -3.01 25.16 9.82
C ASP A 37 -1.72 24.39 10.15
N PRO A 38 -0.54 24.91 9.77
CA PRO A 38 0.73 24.23 10.02
C PRO A 38 1.16 24.25 11.49
N LYS A 39 0.68 25.21 12.32
CA LYS A 39 1.10 25.35 13.72
C LYS A 39 0.51 24.26 14.60
N VAL A 40 -0.75 23.92 14.34
CA VAL A 40 -1.48 22.88 15.07
C VAL A 40 -1.63 21.58 14.28
N SER A 41 -1.20 21.56 13.02
CA SER A 41 -1.20 20.39 12.12
C SER A 41 -2.60 19.80 11.88
N ILE A 42 -3.60 20.67 11.69
CA ILE A 42 -4.99 20.28 11.42
C ILE A 42 -5.58 21.08 10.26
N TRP A 43 -6.65 20.55 9.66
CA TRP A 43 -7.49 21.32 8.74
C TRP A 43 -8.30 22.38 9.49
N ALA A 44 -8.38 23.60 8.93
CA ALA A 44 -9.14 24.72 9.49
C ALA A 44 -10.66 24.54 9.34
N SER A 45 -11.09 23.63 8.47
CA SER A 45 -12.49 23.25 8.27
C SER A 45 -12.66 21.73 8.34
N VAL A 46 -13.87 21.30 8.70
CA VAL A 46 -14.29 19.89 8.69
C VAL A 46 -14.05 19.31 7.30
N ASP A 47 -13.44 18.13 7.24
CA ASP A 47 -13.30 17.37 5.99
C ASP A 47 -14.67 17.25 5.30
N PRO A 48 -14.82 17.67 4.02
CA PRO A 48 -16.05 17.44 3.27
C PRO A 48 -16.46 15.95 3.19
N LEU A 49 -15.55 15.04 3.51
CA LEU A 49 -15.72 13.59 3.60
C LEU A 49 -15.68 13.08 5.06
N ALA A 50 -15.79 13.95 6.06
CA ALA A 50 -15.75 13.63 7.49
C ALA A 50 -16.69 12.49 7.88
N GLU A 51 -17.94 12.51 7.40
CA GLU A 51 -18.94 11.47 7.66
C GLU A 51 -18.54 10.09 7.11
N LYS A 52 -17.59 10.05 6.16
CA LYS A 52 -17.11 8.83 5.50
C LYS A 52 -15.90 8.22 6.21
N MET A 53 -15.27 8.97 7.11
CA MET A 53 -14.15 8.52 7.93
C MET A 53 -14.46 8.69 9.43
N PRO A 54 -15.50 8.03 9.98
CA PRO A 54 -15.89 8.20 11.39
C PRO A 54 -14.81 7.74 12.37
N TYR A 55 -13.83 6.96 11.90
CA TYR A 55 -12.68 6.46 12.66
C TYR A 55 -11.48 7.41 12.62
N SER A 56 -11.53 8.50 11.84
CA SER A 56 -10.51 9.54 11.76
C SER A 56 -11.08 10.88 12.21
N SER A 57 -10.26 11.73 12.81
CA SER A 57 -10.71 13.09 13.12
C SER A 57 -11.01 13.81 11.81
N PRO A 58 -12.16 14.50 11.69
CA PRO A 58 -12.51 15.26 10.49
C PRO A 58 -11.59 16.47 10.25
N TYR A 59 -10.69 16.75 11.19
CA TYR A 59 -9.67 17.78 11.07
C TYR A 59 -8.28 17.19 10.83
N SER A 60 -8.14 15.86 10.74
CA SER A 60 -6.85 15.20 10.60
C SER A 60 -6.25 15.45 9.23
N TYR A 61 -5.08 16.08 9.21
CA TYR A 61 -4.23 16.13 8.02
C TYR A 61 -3.54 14.77 7.84
N CYS A 62 -3.57 14.21 6.62
CA CYS A 62 -2.83 12.98 6.27
C CYS A 62 -3.10 11.76 7.19
N LEU A 63 -4.32 11.60 7.70
CA LEU A 63 -4.68 10.56 8.69
C LEU A 63 -3.74 10.52 9.92
N GLY A 64 -3.11 11.64 10.26
CA GLY A 64 -2.18 11.76 11.38
C GLY A 64 -0.73 11.40 11.03
N ASN A 65 -0.41 11.13 9.76
CA ASN A 65 0.95 10.83 9.29
C ASN A 65 1.43 11.83 8.21
N PRO A 66 1.70 13.10 8.56
CA PRO A 66 2.16 14.12 7.61
C PRO A 66 3.61 13.95 7.14
N ILE A 67 4.33 12.97 7.72
CA ILE A 67 5.72 12.64 7.34
C ILE A 67 5.71 11.66 6.16
N GLY A 68 4.78 10.69 6.16
CA GLY A 68 4.67 9.66 5.11
C GLY A 68 3.61 9.94 4.04
N MET A 69 2.74 10.92 4.26
CA MET A 69 1.62 11.24 3.37
C MET A 69 1.54 12.74 3.13
N VAL A 70 1.18 13.13 1.92
CA VAL A 70 0.88 14.52 1.54
C VAL A 70 -0.48 14.51 0.86
N ASP A 71 -1.48 15.12 1.50
CA ASP A 71 -2.80 15.33 0.91
C ASP A 71 -2.73 16.60 0.05
N VAL A 72 -2.50 16.46 -1.27
CA VAL A 72 -2.15 17.58 -2.15
C VAL A 72 -3.38 18.41 -2.56
N ASP A 73 -4.58 17.86 -2.55
CA ASP A 73 -5.81 18.50 -3.05
C ASP A 73 -7.03 18.29 -2.14
N GLY A 74 -6.84 17.63 -1.00
CA GLY A 74 -7.93 17.23 -0.10
C GLY A 74 -8.64 15.96 -0.55
N LEU A 75 -8.07 15.17 -1.48
CA LEU A 75 -8.72 14.03 -2.14
C LEU A 75 -7.96 12.70 -1.91
N TYR A 76 -8.63 11.61 -2.31
CA TYR A 76 -8.39 10.25 -1.85
C TYR A 76 -7.24 9.53 -2.59
N PRO A 77 -6.13 9.16 -1.92
CA PRO A 77 -5.07 8.36 -2.54
C PRO A 77 -5.43 6.87 -2.62
N ILE A 78 -4.85 6.16 -3.59
CA ILE A 78 -4.93 4.70 -3.65
C ILE A 78 -4.09 4.10 -2.54
N TYR A 79 -4.66 3.15 -1.79
CA TYR A 79 -3.94 2.40 -0.78
C TYR A 79 -3.89 0.91 -1.12
N ILE A 80 -2.69 0.38 -1.34
CA ILE A 80 -2.42 -1.02 -1.65
C ILE A 80 -1.65 -1.62 -0.49
N VAL A 81 -1.97 -2.86 -0.13
CA VAL A 81 -1.18 -3.65 0.80
C VAL A 81 -0.73 -4.92 0.11
N THR A 82 0.55 -5.22 0.24
CA THR A 82 1.09 -6.53 -0.08
C THR A 82 1.74 -7.09 1.17
N ARG A 83 1.57 -8.40 1.40
CA ARG A 83 2.18 -9.07 2.54
C ARG A 83 2.47 -10.52 2.22
N SER A 84 3.50 -11.03 2.87
CA SER A 84 3.91 -12.43 2.80
C SER A 84 3.66 -13.10 4.16
N TYR A 85 3.17 -14.33 4.17
CA TYR A 85 2.78 -15.04 5.40
C TYR A 85 3.05 -16.54 5.28
N ALA A 86 3.53 -17.17 6.36
CA ALA A 86 3.81 -18.59 6.42
C ALA A 86 2.50 -19.38 6.70
N PRO A 87 1.94 -20.12 5.73
CA PRO A 87 0.61 -20.72 5.88
C PRO A 87 0.56 -21.84 6.93
N PHE A 88 1.70 -22.43 7.27
CA PHE A 88 1.81 -23.55 8.20
C PHE A 88 1.78 -23.10 9.66
N LYS A 89 1.31 -23.98 10.57
CA LYS A 89 1.43 -23.75 12.03
C LYS A 89 2.89 -23.66 12.47
N THR A 90 3.73 -24.46 11.84
CA THR A 90 5.18 -24.49 12.06
C THR A 90 5.91 -24.72 10.75
N PHE A 91 7.11 -24.16 10.61
CA PHE A 91 7.94 -24.29 9.41
C PHE A 91 9.44 -24.33 9.75
N GLY A 92 10.25 -24.58 8.73
CA GLY A 92 11.71 -24.72 8.82
C GLY A 92 12.14 -26.11 9.30
N PRO A 93 13.46 -26.36 9.31
CA PRO A 93 14.03 -27.65 9.71
C PRO A 93 13.52 -28.09 11.07
N SER A 94 13.04 -29.33 11.16
CA SER A 94 12.49 -29.92 12.38
C SER A 94 11.28 -29.17 12.98
N ASN A 95 10.56 -28.35 12.18
CA ASN A 95 9.46 -27.49 12.65
C ASN A 95 9.89 -26.51 13.75
N ALA A 96 11.10 -25.96 13.64
CA ALA A 96 11.68 -25.10 14.66
C ALA A 96 10.96 -23.74 14.84
N TRP A 97 10.20 -23.27 13.85
CA TRP A 97 9.60 -21.93 13.87
C TRP A 97 8.08 -21.97 13.84
N HIS A 98 7.43 -21.07 14.59
CA HIS A 98 6.00 -20.83 14.46
C HIS A 98 5.68 -20.04 13.19
N GLY A 99 4.71 -20.53 12.40
CA GLY A 99 4.17 -19.82 11.24
C GLY A 99 2.86 -19.10 11.56
N ASP A 100 2.23 -18.52 10.55
CA ASP A 100 0.96 -17.80 10.67
C ASP A 100 -0.24 -18.75 10.79
N GLY A 101 -0.12 -19.98 10.27
CA GLY A 101 -1.13 -21.01 10.43
C GLY A 101 -2.50 -20.63 9.86
N ARG A 102 -2.51 -19.90 8.75
CA ARG A 102 -3.72 -19.33 8.12
C ARG A 102 -3.67 -19.44 6.61
N GLY A 103 -4.84 -19.36 5.97
CA GLY A 103 -4.96 -19.11 4.54
C GLY A 103 -4.98 -17.61 4.18
N HIS A 104 -5.27 -17.33 2.91
CA HIS A 104 -5.41 -15.96 2.41
C HIS A 104 -6.52 -15.21 3.14
N SER A 105 -6.31 -13.93 3.42
CA SER A 105 -7.23 -13.14 4.24
C SER A 105 -7.32 -11.69 3.81
N LEU A 106 -8.54 -11.16 3.74
CA LEU A 106 -8.81 -9.71 3.65
C LEU A 106 -8.79 -9.02 5.01
N ASN A 107 -8.58 -9.75 6.12
CA ASN A 107 -8.49 -9.14 7.44
C ASN A 107 -7.21 -8.31 7.52
N ARG A 108 -7.35 -7.01 7.75
CA ARG A 108 -6.23 -6.06 7.91
C ARG A 108 -5.27 -6.48 9.04
N ASN A 109 -5.79 -7.13 10.07
CA ASN A 109 -5.02 -7.58 11.23
C ASN A 109 -4.47 -9.01 11.09
N ALA A 110 -4.60 -9.66 9.93
CA ALA A 110 -4.00 -10.98 9.75
C ALA A 110 -2.48 -10.90 9.87
N SER A 111 -1.91 -11.88 10.56
CA SER A 111 -0.47 -11.95 10.82
C SER A 111 0.33 -12.12 9.53
N TYR A 112 1.59 -11.69 9.53
CA TYR A 112 2.45 -11.71 8.36
C TYR A 112 3.92 -11.91 8.78
N ARG A 113 4.74 -12.31 7.81
CA ARG A 113 6.20 -12.33 7.89
C ARG A 113 6.82 -11.06 7.34
N SER A 114 6.26 -10.54 6.24
CA SER A 114 6.60 -9.23 5.67
C SER A 114 5.33 -8.50 5.27
N TRP A 115 5.30 -7.18 5.40
CA TRP A 115 4.14 -6.34 5.06
C TRP A 115 4.62 -5.00 4.52
N VAL A 116 4.02 -4.54 3.44
CA VAL A 116 4.18 -3.17 2.95
C VAL A 116 2.83 -2.55 2.60
N GLY A 117 2.62 -1.33 3.08
CA GLY A 117 1.51 -0.47 2.71
C GLY A 117 2.00 0.59 1.74
N ILE A 118 1.36 0.70 0.59
CA ILE A 118 1.73 1.57 -0.52
C ILE A 118 0.60 2.58 -0.73
N THR A 119 0.94 3.87 -0.63
CA THR A 119 0.02 4.96 -0.93
C THR A 119 0.44 5.57 -2.26
N HIS A 120 -0.48 5.62 -3.23
CA HIS A 120 -0.25 6.23 -4.53
C HIS A 120 -1.31 7.28 -4.84
N ASP A 121 -0.86 8.51 -5.06
CA ASP A 121 -1.70 9.61 -5.51
C ASP A 121 -1.71 9.63 -7.05
N THR A 122 -2.88 9.43 -7.65
CA THR A 122 -3.04 9.36 -9.11
C THR A 122 -2.96 10.71 -9.81
N GLU A 123 -3.22 11.82 -9.12
CA GLU A 123 -3.18 13.16 -9.70
C GLU A 123 -1.74 13.69 -9.69
N THR A 124 -1.06 13.58 -8.55
CA THR A 124 0.32 14.06 -8.40
C THR A 124 1.36 13.03 -8.81
N ARG A 125 0.93 11.77 -8.97
CA ARG A 125 1.76 10.63 -9.36
C ARG A 125 2.90 10.39 -8.37
N ARG A 126 2.63 10.65 -7.09
CA ARG A 126 3.55 10.41 -5.98
C ARG A 126 3.19 9.10 -5.30
N THR A 127 4.22 8.32 -4.99
CA THR A 127 4.09 7.08 -4.24
C THR A 127 4.88 7.18 -2.95
N SER A 128 4.28 6.79 -1.83
CA SER A 128 4.97 6.49 -0.59
C SER A 128 4.69 5.05 -0.16
N ALA A 129 5.60 4.47 0.60
CA ALA A 129 5.45 3.10 1.10
C ALA A 129 5.99 2.98 2.53
N THR A 130 5.39 2.09 3.31
CA THR A 130 5.74 1.86 4.73
C THR A 130 5.80 0.37 4.99
N GLY A 131 6.88 -0.06 5.63
CA GLY A 131 7.09 -1.45 6.05
C GLY A 131 6.47 -1.76 7.41
N GLY A 132 6.03 -3.00 7.58
CA GLY A 132 5.47 -3.50 8.83
C GLY A 132 6.53 -4.03 9.79
N VAL A 133 6.08 -4.52 10.95
CA VAL A 133 6.91 -5.26 11.91
C VAL A 133 6.26 -6.62 12.16
N SER A 134 7.03 -7.70 12.08
CA SER A 134 6.57 -9.07 12.34
C SER A 134 7.33 -9.69 13.50
N ARG A 135 6.71 -10.63 14.23
CA ARG A 135 7.37 -11.39 15.30
C ARG A 135 7.66 -12.81 14.81
N SER A 136 8.86 -13.28 15.08
CA SER A 136 9.30 -14.65 14.80
C SER A 136 9.87 -15.27 16.06
N TYR A 137 9.38 -16.46 16.41
CA TYR A 137 9.79 -17.16 17.64
C TYR A 137 9.84 -18.68 17.41
N ALA A 138 10.80 -19.31 18.10
CA ALA A 138 11.06 -20.74 17.99
C ALA A 138 10.06 -21.55 18.84
N THR A 139 9.75 -22.77 18.39
CA THR A 139 8.80 -23.68 19.04
C THR A 139 9.28 -24.20 20.39
N ASP A 140 10.59 -24.19 20.63
CA ASP A 140 11.22 -24.54 21.90
C ASP A 140 11.39 -23.34 22.85
N GLY A 141 10.98 -22.13 22.42
CA GLY A 141 11.11 -20.90 23.19
C GLY A 141 12.54 -20.35 23.29
N SER A 142 13.52 -20.93 22.58
CA SER A 142 14.93 -20.51 22.66
C SER A 142 15.22 -19.18 21.97
N LYS A 143 14.36 -18.76 21.03
CA LYS A 143 14.55 -17.59 20.17
C LYS A 143 13.25 -16.83 19.97
N ASP A 144 13.33 -15.50 20.00
CA ASP A 144 12.19 -14.60 19.79
C ASP A 144 12.72 -13.23 19.36
N ALA A 145 12.21 -12.69 18.26
CA ALA A 145 12.59 -11.37 17.78
C ALA A 145 11.45 -10.71 17.00
N TYR A 146 11.54 -9.37 16.93
CA TYR A 146 10.74 -8.54 16.05
C TYR A 146 11.59 -8.07 14.88
N SER A 147 11.08 -8.29 13.68
CA SER A 147 11.72 -7.94 12.42
C SER A 147 10.95 -6.83 11.72
N ARG A 148 11.67 -5.85 11.16
CA ARG A 148 11.06 -4.83 10.29
C ARG A 148 11.08 -5.31 8.84
N THR A 149 10.03 -4.98 8.10
CA THR A 149 10.07 -5.00 6.63
C THR A 149 10.79 -3.74 6.16
N LEU A 150 11.93 -3.91 5.49
CA LEU A 150 12.61 -2.84 4.79
C LEU A 150 11.87 -2.53 3.50
N VAL A 151 11.88 -1.26 3.08
CA VAL A 151 11.17 -0.79 1.90
C VAL A 151 12.06 0.13 1.09
N GLU A 152 12.25 -0.21 -0.18
CA GLU A 152 12.86 0.64 -1.20
C GLU A 152 11.77 1.10 -2.17
N ASN A 153 11.61 2.42 -2.29
CA ASN A 153 10.66 3.03 -3.20
C ASN A 153 11.37 3.53 -4.46
N ARG A 154 11.20 2.80 -5.56
CA ARG A 154 11.77 3.09 -6.88
C ARG A 154 10.71 3.65 -7.84
N SER A 155 9.55 4.03 -7.30
CA SER A 155 8.40 4.50 -8.07
C SER A 155 8.72 5.78 -8.83
N ASN A 156 8.16 5.91 -10.02
CA ASN A 156 8.30 7.11 -10.84
C ASN A 156 7.00 7.41 -11.59
N GLY A 157 6.42 8.56 -11.29
CA GLY A 157 5.15 8.99 -11.87
C GLY A 157 4.08 7.92 -11.64
N LYS A 158 3.42 7.47 -12.72
CA LYS A 158 2.33 6.49 -12.67
C LYS A 158 2.78 5.05 -12.41
N ASN A 159 4.09 4.81 -12.33
CA ASN A 159 4.66 3.49 -12.10
C ASN A 159 4.96 3.36 -10.61
N ILE A 160 4.23 2.48 -9.95
CA ILE A 160 4.49 2.02 -8.59
C ILE A 160 5.55 0.92 -8.70
N ASP A 161 6.70 1.13 -8.08
CA ASP A 161 7.77 0.14 -8.01
C ASP A 161 8.32 0.14 -6.58
N ILE A 162 7.90 -0.86 -5.81
CA ILE A 162 8.24 -1.01 -4.40
C ILE A 162 8.92 -2.36 -4.21
N HIS A 163 10.14 -2.36 -3.69
CA HIS A 163 10.81 -3.54 -3.17
C HIS A 163 10.66 -3.57 -1.66
N SER A 164 10.19 -4.69 -1.12
CA SER A 164 10.10 -4.92 0.31
C SER A 164 10.81 -6.21 0.70
N ALA A 165 11.61 -6.15 1.77
CA ALA A 165 12.44 -7.26 2.23
C ALA A 165 12.24 -7.47 3.74
N GLY A 166 11.93 -8.70 4.16
CA GLY A 166 11.69 -9.04 5.58
C GLY A 166 12.57 -10.18 6.06
N ARG A 167 13.44 -9.92 7.04
CA ARG A 167 14.36 -10.93 7.61
C ARG A 167 13.80 -11.60 8.86
N ASN A 168 14.22 -12.82 9.20
CA ASN A 168 14.03 -13.38 10.54
C ASN A 168 15.20 -13.03 11.48
N GLU A 169 15.10 -11.94 12.24
CA GLU A 169 16.15 -11.49 13.17
C GLU A 169 16.46 -12.50 14.29
N ALA A 170 15.52 -13.40 14.60
CA ALA A 170 15.73 -14.45 15.60
C ALA A 170 16.68 -15.55 15.07
N GLN A 171 16.89 -15.64 13.75
CA GLN A 171 17.75 -16.63 13.09
C GLN A 171 18.92 -15.95 12.40
N THR A 172 20.11 -16.02 13.02
CA THR A 172 21.35 -15.56 12.39
C THR A 172 21.54 -16.22 11.03
N GLY A 173 21.79 -15.39 10.01
CA GLY A 173 22.01 -15.88 8.65
C GLY A 173 20.73 -16.22 7.87
N SER A 174 19.53 -15.92 8.39
CA SER A 174 18.33 -16.06 7.57
C SER A 174 18.39 -15.15 6.36
N TRP A 175 17.87 -15.65 5.25
CA TRP A 175 17.62 -14.86 4.05
C TRP A 175 16.46 -13.90 4.26
N ASP A 176 16.45 -12.84 3.46
CA ASP A 176 15.33 -11.91 3.42
C ASP A 176 14.22 -12.52 2.57
N ILE A 177 12.98 -12.26 2.98
CA ILE A 177 11.79 -12.54 2.17
C ILE A 177 11.58 -11.32 1.28
N ASP A 178 11.90 -11.45 0.00
CA ASP A 178 11.82 -10.40 -0.99
C ASP A 178 10.47 -10.41 -1.71
N GLN A 179 9.91 -9.21 -1.90
CA GLN A 179 8.72 -8.97 -2.70
C GLN A 179 8.87 -7.67 -3.50
N PHE A 180 8.54 -7.73 -4.78
CA PHE A 180 8.58 -6.62 -5.71
C PHE A 180 7.17 -6.33 -6.22
N THR A 181 6.61 -5.19 -5.80
CA THR A 181 5.29 -4.73 -6.23
C THR A 181 5.45 -3.71 -7.35
N LYS A 182 5.19 -4.15 -8.58
CA LYS A 182 5.31 -3.34 -9.80
C LYS A 182 3.96 -3.14 -10.46
N LEU A 183 3.32 -2.02 -10.16
CA LEU A 183 1.98 -1.72 -10.61
C LEU A 183 1.93 -0.38 -11.35
N SER A 184 0.90 -0.20 -12.15
CA SER A 184 0.50 1.11 -12.65
C SER A 184 -0.97 1.33 -12.31
N ALA A 185 -1.27 2.53 -11.81
CA ALA A 185 -2.62 2.97 -11.54
C ALA A 185 -2.97 4.12 -12.48
N ASN A 186 -4.07 3.97 -13.23
CA ASN A 186 -4.52 4.98 -14.18
C ASN A 186 -6.03 5.18 -14.05
N ILE A 187 -6.48 6.42 -14.15
CA ILE A 187 -7.89 6.78 -14.13
C ILE A 187 -8.40 6.90 -15.57
N GLU A 188 -9.47 6.18 -15.91
CA GLU A 188 -10.30 6.45 -17.09
C GLU A 188 -11.45 7.37 -16.66
N GLY A 189 -11.47 8.58 -17.19
CA GLY A 189 -12.51 9.58 -16.89
C GLY A 189 -11.99 10.71 -16.01
N ASN A 190 -12.83 11.17 -15.07
CA ASN A 190 -12.53 12.31 -14.21
C ASN A 190 -12.67 11.86 -12.74
N VAL A 191 -11.59 11.99 -11.97
CA VAL A 191 -11.52 11.63 -10.54
C VAL A 191 -12.61 12.28 -9.68
N LYS A 192 -13.10 13.46 -10.07
CA LYS A 192 -14.18 14.20 -9.37
C LYS A 192 -15.58 13.67 -9.69
N LYS A 193 -15.70 12.64 -10.53
CA LYS A 193 -16.92 11.97 -10.95
C LYS A 193 -16.76 10.47 -10.79
N ASP A 194 -17.82 9.72 -11.05
CA ASP A 194 -17.71 8.27 -11.20
C ASP A 194 -16.74 7.97 -12.35
N HIS A 195 -15.79 7.07 -12.10
CA HIS A 195 -14.67 6.78 -13.00
C HIS A 195 -14.23 5.33 -12.88
N ILE A 196 -13.32 4.91 -13.76
CA ILE A 196 -12.68 3.60 -13.66
C ILE A 196 -11.23 3.79 -13.20
N LEU A 197 -10.86 3.09 -12.13
CA LEU A 197 -9.49 2.92 -11.71
C LEU A 197 -8.93 1.63 -12.32
N ASN A 198 -7.98 1.77 -13.24
CA ASN A 198 -7.24 0.66 -13.80
C ASN A 198 -5.97 0.42 -12.98
N VAL A 199 -5.86 -0.78 -12.41
CA VAL A 199 -4.65 -1.26 -11.74
C VAL A 199 -4.11 -2.45 -12.52
N SER A 200 -2.88 -2.35 -13.00
CA SER A 200 -2.24 -3.45 -13.72
C SER A 200 -0.76 -3.56 -13.40
N GLY A 201 -0.20 -4.75 -13.61
CA GLY A 201 1.22 -5.02 -13.39
C GLY A 201 1.45 -6.38 -12.77
N THR A 202 2.54 -6.51 -12.02
CA THR A 202 2.98 -7.79 -11.45
C THR A 202 3.42 -7.62 -10.01
N ILE A 203 3.28 -8.70 -9.25
CA ILE A 203 3.94 -8.87 -7.96
C ILE A 203 4.79 -10.12 -8.09
N SER A 204 6.08 -9.94 -7.83
CA SER A 204 7.11 -10.98 -7.88
C SER A 204 7.83 -11.06 -6.54
N GLY A 205 8.64 -12.09 -6.35
CA GLY A 205 9.43 -12.28 -5.14
C GLY A 205 9.70 -13.75 -4.89
N ASP A 206 10.04 -14.06 -3.65
CA ASP A 206 10.41 -15.42 -3.25
C ASP A 206 9.21 -16.37 -3.24
N ASP A 207 9.41 -17.59 -3.74
CA ASP A 207 8.39 -18.66 -3.76
C ASP A 207 7.91 -19.02 -2.34
N PHE A 208 8.72 -18.78 -1.30
CA PHE A 208 8.30 -18.91 0.08
C PHE A 208 8.50 -17.60 0.85
N PRO A 209 7.50 -17.14 1.63
CA PRO A 209 6.23 -17.79 1.94
C PRO A 209 5.09 -17.33 1.00
N ASN A 210 3.85 -17.76 1.26
CA ASN A 210 2.67 -17.31 0.51
C ASN A 210 2.59 -15.78 0.46
N GLN A 211 2.08 -15.23 -0.64
CA GLN A 211 1.90 -13.80 -0.84
C GLN A 211 0.44 -13.44 -1.11
N GLU A 212 0.03 -12.26 -0.66
CA GLU A 212 -1.31 -11.77 -0.89
C GLU A 212 -1.32 -10.24 -1.03
N SER A 213 -2.13 -9.73 -1.96
CA SER A 213 -2.19 -8.32 -2.32
C SER A 213 -3.61 -7.83 -2.50
N MET A 214 -3.88 -6.64 -1.95
CA MET A 214 -5.22 -6.06 -1.89
C MET A 214 -5.17 -4.54 -2.00
N ILE A 215 -6.28 -3.95 -2.42
CA ILE A 215 -6.48 -2.51 -2.57
C ILE A 215 -7.68 -2.05 -1.75
N TYR A 216 -7.58 -0.86 -1.16
CA TYR A 216 -8.58 -0.27 -0.29
C TYR A 216 -9.19 1.01 -0.87
N ASP A 217 -10.48 1.15 -0.64
CA ASP A 217 -11.24 2.34 -1.02
C ASP A 217 -11.43 3.33 0.12
N SER A 218 -11.97 4.49 -0.25
CA SER A 218 -12.86 5.34 0.53
C SER A 218 -13.06 5.06 2.01
N LYS A 219 -13.86 4.01 2.18
CA LYS A 219 -14.52 3.59 3.41
C LYS A 219 -13.84 2.37 4.02
N GLY A 220 -12.71 1.97 3.44
CA GLY A 220 -11.94 0.81 3.81
C GLY A 220 -12.48 -0.50 3.26
N ASN A 221 -13.40 -0.49 2.29
CA ASN A 221 -13.77 -1.69 1.55
C ASN A 221 -12.52 -2.23 0.85
N THR A 222 -12.42 -3.55 0.76
CA THR A 222 -11.22 -4.22 0.29
C THR A 222 -11.51 -5.08 -0.93
N LEU A 223 -10.62 -5.00 -1.90
CA LEU A 223 -10.66 -5.80 -3.11
C LEU A 223 -9.35 -6.58 -3.25
N TRP A 224 -9.43 -7.86 -3.59
CA TRP A 224 -8.26 -8.66 -3.94
C TRP A 224 -7.63 -8.16 -5.24
N LEU A 225 -6.31 -7.95 -5.23
CA LEU A 225 -5.50 -7.81 -6.45
C LEU A 225 -4.93 -9.17 -6.88
N GLY A 226 -4.59 -10.02 -5.91
CA GLY A 226 -4.26 -11.43 -6.13
C GLY A 226 -3.58 -12.08 -4.94
N ASN A 227 -3.32 -13.37 -5.07
CA ASN A 227 -2.63 -14.19 -4.09
C ASN A 227 -1.74 -15.23 -4.77
N PHE A 228 -0.77 -15.74 -4.02
CA PHE A 228 0.18 -16.73 -4.44
C PHE A 228 0.38 -17.76 -3.32
N GLU A 229 0.41 -19.03 -3.70
CA GLU A 229 0.67 -20.16 -2.80
C GLU A 229 2.04 -20.75 -3.14
N THR A 230 2.89 -20.87 -2.13
CA THR A 230 4.23 -21.44 -2.25
C THR A 230 4.18 -22.85 -2.82
N SER A 231 5.11 -23.16 -3.73
CA SER A 231 5.35 -24.53 -4.19
C SER A 231 6.32 -25.29 -3.27
N GLY A 232 7.07 -24.56 -2.43
CA GLY A 232 8.03 -25.07 -1.47
C GLY A 232 7.43 -25.89 -0.33
N ASP A 233 8.25 -26.79 0.24
CA ASP A 233 7.85 -27.62 1.37
C ASP A 233 8.02 -26.88 2.71
N ARG A 234 7.22 -27.25 3.72
CA ARG A 234 7.25 -26.62 5.05
C ARG A 234 8.60 -26.70 5.78
N GLN A 235 9.49 -27.62 5.41
CA GLN A 235 10.83 -27.83 5.95
C GLN A 235 11.90 -27.05 5.16
N SER A 236 11.63 -26.71 3.90
CA SER A 236 12.53 -26.02 2.96
C SER A 236 12.32 -24.50 2.91
N GLY A 237 11.73 -23.90 3.95
CA GLY A 237 11.57 -22.44 4.06
C GLY A 237 12.92 -21.69 4.10
N PRO A 238 12.97 -20.42 4.57
CA PRO A 238 14.10 -19.48 4.40
C PRO A 238 15.39 -19.85 5.16
N VAL A 239 15.53 -21.11 5.57
CA VAL A 239 16.55 -21.68 6.43
C VAL A 239 17.45 -22.68 5.69
N THR A 240 17.04 -23.23 4.54
CA THR A 240 17.85 -24.20 3.77
C THR A 240 18.29 -23.71 2.40
N ASP A 241 17.37 -23.16 1.60
CA ASP A 241 17.65 -22.56 0.29
C ASP A 241 16.47 -21.65 -0.07
N LEU A 242 16.69 -20.33 -0.15
CA LEU A 242 15.89 -19.48 -1.02
C LEU A 242 16.79 -19.26 -2.22
N PRO A 243 16.52 -19.90 -3.38
CA PRO A 243 17.16 -19.47 -4.61
C PRO A 243 16.96 -17.96 -4.72
N ARG A 244 17.93 -17.24 -5.29
CA ARG A 244 17.80 -15.81 -5.60
C ARG A 244 16.71 -15.65 -6.68
N GLU A 245 15.46 -15.77 -6.28
CA GLU A 245 14.28 -15.51 -7.09
C GLU A 245 14.24 -14.00 -7.25
N ASN A 246 14.43 -13.58 -8.49
CA ASN A 246 14.64 -12.18 -8.79
C ASN A 246 13.29 -11.52 -9.01
N GLU A 247 13.33 -10.21 -9.11
CA GLU A 247 12.24 -9.34 -9.57
C GLU A 247 11.52 -9.83 -10.86
N SER A 248 12.12 -10.75 -11.62
CA SER A 248 11.55 -11.45 -12.79
C SER A 248 10.53 -12.55 -12.49
N ASP A 249 10.49 -13.09 -11.27
CA ASP A 249 9.70 -14.28 -10.95
C ASP A 249 8.27 -13.89 -10.55
N VAL A 250 7.45 -13.69 -11.59
CA VAL A 250 6.08 -13.19 -11.45
C VAL A 250 5.19 -14.24 -10.79
N GLN A 251 4.71 -13.90 -9.61
CA GLN A 251 3.79 -14.74 -8.83
C GLN A 251 2.33 -14.34 -9.02
N ILE A 252 2.07 -13.03 -9.08
CA ILE A 252 0.72 -12.47 -9.22
C ILE A 252 0.70 -11.54 -10.42
N ASN A 253 -0.20 -11.82 -11.36
CA ASN A 253 -0.52 -10.91 -12.46
C ASN A 253 -1.75 -10.09 -12.08
N VAL A 254 -1.60 -8.77 -12.03
CA VAL A 254 -2.67 -7.84 -11.69
C VAL A 254 -3.19 -7.20 -12.97
N ASN A 255 -4.50 -7.31 -13.21
CA ASN A 255 -5.20 -6.59 -14.27
C ASN A 255 -6.66 -6.41 -13.85
N VAL A 256 -6.94 -5.29 -13.19
CA VAL A 256 -8.24 -5.02 -12.56
C VAL A 256 -8.71 -3.65 -12.98
N ARG A 257 -9.94 -3.57 -13.49
CA ARG A 257 -10.66 -2.32 -13.78
C ARG A 257 -11.72 -2.13 -12.71
N ILE A 258 -11.51 -1.20 -11.80
CA ILE A 258 -12.39 -0.98 -10.64
C ILE A 258 -13.32 0.18 -10.97
N SER A 259 -14.63 -0.03 -10.89
CA SER A 259 -15.58 1.08 -10.94
C SER A 259 -15.59 1.79 -9.59
N VAL A 260 -15.35 3.09 -9.60
CA VAL A 260 -15.23 3.94 -8.41
C VAL A 260 -16.22 5.08 -8.53
N ASP A 261 -16.97 5.35 -7.47
CA ASP A 261 -17.85 6.52 -7.44
C ASP A 261 -17.05 7.81 -7.25
N LYS A 262 -17.71 8.96 -7.43
CA LYS A 262 -17.13 10.29 -7.16
C LYS A 262 -16.55 10.49 -5.75
N ASN A 263 -16.81 9.57 -4.82
CA ASN A 263 -16.35 9.63 -3.43
C ASN A 263 -15.13 8.74 -3.19
N GLY A 264 -14.63 8.03 -4.20
CA GLY A 264 -13.53 7.08 -4.02
C GLY A 264 -13.96 5.72 -3.46
N VAL A 265 -15.26 5.40 -3.49
CA VAL A 265 -15.82 4.12 -3.01
C VAL A 265 -15.95 3.15 -4.17
N PHE A 266 -15.48 1.92 -3.97
CA PHE A 266 -15.56 0.88 -4.99
C PHE A 266 -17.00 0.41 -5.18
N GLN A 267 -17.42 0.31 -6.43
CA GLN A 267 -18.75 -0.18 -6.83
C GLN A 267 -18.69 -1.62 -7.31
N GLY A 268 -17.56 -2.03 -7.91
CA GLY A 268 -17.35 -3.37 -8.43
C GLY A 268 -16.18 -3.43 -9.40
N VAL A 269 -15.95 -4.61 -9.98
CA VAL A 269 -14.91 -4.83 -10.98
C VAL A 269 -15.54 -4.98 -12.36
N MET A 270 -15.06 -4.17 -13.30
CA MET A 270 -15.50 -4.20 -14.69
C MET A 270 -14.71 -5.27 -15.46
N GLN A 271 -15.40 -6.26 -16.02
CA GLN A 271 -14.83 -7.27 -16.91
C GLN A 271 -15.40 -7.12 -18.31
N LYS A 272 -14.49 -7.09 -19.31
CA LYS A 272 -14.87 -7.22 -20.72
C LYS A 272 -15.25 -8.67 -21.02
N GLY A 273 -16.50 -8.88 -21.41
CA GLY A 273 -16.99 -10.15 -21.96
C GLY A 273 -16.36 -10.45 -23.32
N LYS A 274 -16.49 -11.71 -23.77
CA LYS A 274 -16.03 -12.15 -25.11
C LYS A 274 -16.75 -11.43 -26.25
N ASP A 275 -17.93 -10.88 -25.98
CA ASP A 275 -18.74 -10.05 -26.86
C ASP A 275 -18.33 -8.57 -26.87
N GLY A 276 -17.27 -8.21 -26.12
CA GLY A 276 -16.77 -6.85 -25.99
C GLY A 276 -17.58 -5.96 -25.04
N LYS A 277 -18.64 -6.47 -24.40
CA LYS A 277 -19.45 -5.71 -23.45
C LYS A 277 -18.83 -5.75 -22.06
N ASP A 278 -18.83 -4.60 -21.40
CA ASP A 278 -18.42 -4.51 -20.01
C ASP A 278 -19.54 -5.04 -19.11
N THR A 279 -19.18 -5.94 -18.20
CA THR A 279 -20.04 -6.46 -17.12
C THR A 279 -19.41 -6.14 -15.78
N MET A 280 -20.24 -5.73 -14.82
CA MET A 280 -19.78 -5.43 -13.46
C MET A 280 -19.94 -6.65 -12.57
N ILE A 281 -18.84 -7.04 -11.92
CA ILE A 281 -18.82 -8.06 -10.86
C ILE A 281 -18.83 -7.34 -9.52
N SER A 282 -19.70 -7.77 -8.61
CA SER A 282 -19.73 -7.22 -7.26
C SER A 282 -18.39 -7.45 -6.54
N ILE A 283 -18.03 -6.58 -5.60
CA ILE A 283 -16.80 -6.73 -4.79
C ILE A 283 -16.78 -8.10 -4.10
N GLY A 284 -17.92 -8.53 -3.56
CA GLY A 284 -18.04 -9.82 -2.88
C GLY A 284 -17.80 -11.00 -3.80
N ASP A 285 -18.37 -10.98 -5.02
CA ASP A 285 -18.19 -12.08 -5.98
C ASP A 285 -16.80 -12.08 -6.61
N TRP A 286 -16.19 -10.90 -6.79
CA TRP A 286 -14.77 -10.80 -7.15
C TRP A 286 -13.91 -11.47 -6.07
N ASN A 287 -14.15 -11.11 -4.80
CA ASN A 287 -13.31 -11.58 -3.71
C ASN A 287 -13.42 -13.09 -3.45
N LYS A 288 -14.56 -13.72 -3.77
CA LYS A 288 -14.74 -15.18 -3.67
C LYS A 288 -13.79 -15.96 -4.58
N LYS A 289 -13.27 -15.37 -5.66
CA LYS A 289 -12.34 -16.02 -6.60
C LYS A 289 -10.98 -16.35 -5.99
N PHE A 290 -10.65 -15.74 -4.86
CA PHE A 290 -9.33 -15.84 -4.20
C PHE A 290 -9.38 -16.59 -2.86
N LYS A 291 -10.53 -17.20 -2.52
CA LYS A 291 -10.61 -17.99 -1.29
C LYS A 291 -9.71 -19.23 -1.42
N SER A 292 -8.87 -19.46 -0.42
CA SER A 292 -8.22 -20.76 -0.21
C SER A 292 -9.30 -21.80 0.09
N ASP A 293 -9.16 -23.01 -0.45
CA ASP A 293 -9.94 -24.16 0.03
C ASP A 293 -9.72 -24.29 1.54
N GLU A 294 -10.78 -24.18 2.34
CA GLU A 294 -10.72 -24.29 3.81
C GLU A 294 -10.28 -25.70 4.31
N ASN A 295 -9.97 -26.63 3.38
CA ASN A 295 -9.70 -28.04 3.61
C ASN A 295 -8.27 -28.52 3.21
N LYS A 296 -7.30 -27.62 3.04
CA LYS A 296 -5.89 -28.00 2.79
C LYS A 296 -5.01 -27.77 4.02
#